data_AF-A0A0C3D670-F1
#
_entry.id   AF-A0A0C3D670-F1
#
_cell.length_a   1.000
_cell.length_b   1.000
_cell.length_c   1.000
_cell.angle_alpha   90.00
_cell.angle_beta   90.00
_cell.angle_gamma   90.00
#
_symmetry.space_group_name_H-M   'P 1'
#
loop_
_entity.id
_entity.type
_entity.pdbx_description
1 polymer ?
#
loop_
_entity_poly.entity_id
_entity_poly.type
_entity_poly.pdbx_seq_one_letter_code
_entity_poly.pdbx_strand_id
1 'polypeptide(L)'
;YDSVIISSHSQSDWPKSGLRDHSVSQLQMVFHLPRSDVFLAYIQHSNKHFHISSSTGVSPVTGMHMLRWAVKVSGQRVGEVIPLDHICSPAHLVPNFGSEAHSRLTNLSAYELTNEFHLNKYWLKEFYYALCSA
;
A
#
# COMPACT_ATOMS: atom_id res chain seq x y z
N TYR A 1 6.01 4.13 -10.10
CA TYR A 1 5.60 3.13 -9.10
C TYR A 1 5.52 3.88 -7.81
N ASP A 2 4.30 4.11 -7.35
CA ASP A 2 4.08 5.18 -6.40
C ASP A 2 3.53 4.61 -5.10
N SER A 3 3.71 3.31 -4.84
CA SER A 3 3.24 2.65 -3.62
C SER A 3 4.39 2.43 -2.65
N VAL A 4 4.11 2.60 -1.36
CA VAL A 4 5.10 2.54 -0.27
C VAL A 4 4.53 1.80 0.94
N ILE A 5 5.41 1.17 1.71
CA ILE A 5 5.14 0.69 3.07
C ILE A 5 5.43 1.81 4.05
N ILE A 6 4.48 2.08 4.92
CA ILE A 6 4.56 3.10 5.95
C ILE A 6 4.39 2.43 7.31
N SER A 7 5.24 2.79 8.25
CA SER A 7 5.08 2.42 9.65
C SER A 7 4.25 3.44 10.41
N SER A 8 3.50 2.97 11.40
CA SER A 8 2.87 3.84 12.39
C SER A 8 3.87 4.49 13.36
N HIS A 9 5.13 4.07 13.35
CA HIS A 9 6.20 4.60 14.22
C HIS A 9 7.45 4.95 13.40
N SER A 10 8.16 6.01 13.79
CA SER A 10 9.41 6.42 13.12
C SER A 10 10.53 5.38 13.29
N GLN A 11 10.52 4.61 14.38
CA GLN A 11 11.41 3.47 14.58
C GLN A 11 10.68 2.18 14.26
N SER A 12 10.73 1.81 12.97
CA SER A 12 10.20 0.54 12.50
C SER A 12 11.27 -0.56 12.50
N ASP A 13 10.88 -1.77 12.89
CA ASP A 13 11.65 -3.00 12.74
C ASP A 13 11.39 -3.71 11.40
N TRP A 14 10.67 -3.06 10.46
CA TRP A 14 10.54 -3.52 9.08
C TRP A 14 11.92 -3.84 8.48
N PRO A 15 12.09 -4.96 7.76
CA PRO A 15 11.06 -5.91 7.33
C PRO A 15 10.75 -7.06 8.32
N LYS A 16 11.35 -7.09 9.52
CA LYS A 16 11.27 -8.24 10.43
C LYS A 16 9.88 -8.44 11.05
N SER A 17 9.12 -7.37 11.25
CA SER A 17 7.74 -7.41 11.79
C SER A 17 6.67 -7.81 10.78
N GLY A 18 7.04 -8.00 9.50
CA GLY A 18 6.05 -8.16 8.44
C GLY A 18 5.11 -6.94 8.37
N LEU A 19 3.84 -7.15 8.02
CA LEU A 19 2.86 -6.06 7.92
C LEU A 19 2.27 -5.61 9.26
N ARG A 20 2.71 -6.18 10.39
CA ARG A 20 2.20 -5.76 11.70
C ARG A 20 2.55 -4.29 11.94
N ASP A 21 1.56 -3.48 12.28
CA ASP A 21 1.72 -2.02 12.50
C ASP A 21 2.14 -1.22 11.27
N HIS A 22 2.10 -1.83 10.08
CA HIS A 22 2.40 -1.19 8.80
C HIS A 22 1.15 -0.99 7.94
N SER A 23 1.22 -0.06 7.00
CA SER A 23 0.22 0.13 5.94
C SER A 23 0.91 0.26 4.59
N VAL A 24 0.17 -0.08 3.54
CA VAL A 24 0.54 0.28 2.17
C VAL A 24 -0.20 1.55 1.78
N SER A 25 0.44 2.49 1.10
CA SER A 25 -0.20 3.71 0.60
C SER A 25 0.40 4.14 -0.72
N GLN A 26 -0.29 5.01 -1.45
CA GLN A 26 0.24 5.64 -2.66
C GLN A 26 0.90 6.98 -2.30
N LEU A 27 2.20 7.10 -2.50
CA LEU A 27 2.98 8.33 -2.45
C LEU A 27 2.57 9.25 -3.60
N GLN A 28 2.14 10.46 -3.28
CA GLN A 28 1.70 11.46 -4.25
C GLN A 28 2.74 12.56 -4.43
N MET A 29 3.42 12.92 -3.34
CA MET A 29 4.41 14.00 -3.34
C MET A 29 5.39 13.83 -2.19
N VAL A 30 6.65 14.18 -2.42
CA VAL A 30 7.66 14.41 -1.37
C VAL A 30 8.02 15.88 -1.42
N PHE A 31 8.08 16.53 -0.26
CA PHE A 31 8.41 17.95 -0.17
C PHE A 31 9.21 18.25 1.08
N HIS A 32 9.94 19.35 1.02
CA HIS A 32 10.79 19.84 2.09
C HIS A 32 10.14 21.06 2.75
N LEU A 33 10.07 21.08 4.07
CA LEU A 33 9.48 22.22 4.78
C LEU A 33 10.49 23.37 4.83
N PRO A 34 10.17 24.58 4.31
CA PRO A 34 11.11 25.69 4.34
C PRO A 34 11.53 26.04 5.77
N ARG A 35 12.83 26.31 5.98
CA ARG A 35 13.42 26.68 7.28
C ARG A 35 13.39 25.58 8.35
N SER A 36 13.21 24.34 7.92
CA SER A 36 13.36 23.12 8.72
C SER A 36 14.19 22.14 7.89
N ASP A 37 14.84 21.15 8.51
CA ASP A 37 15.50 20.04 7.81
C ASP A 37 14.58 18.81 7.66
N VAL A 38 13.26 19.03 7.75
CA VAL A 38 12.25 17.97 7.73
C VAL A 38 11.69 17.78 6.33
N PHE A 39 11.80 16.55 5.84
CA PHE A 39 11.11 16.08 4.66
C PHE A 39 9.77 15.44 5.03
N LEU A 40 8.74 15.77 4.26
CA LEU A 40 7.38 15.27 4.41
C LEU A 40 6.93 14.60 3.11
N ALA A 41 5.95 13.71 3.23
CA ALA A 41 5.30 13.04 2.12
C ALA A 41 3.79 13.18 2.21
N TYR A 42 3.14 13.56 1.10
CA TYR A 42 1.70 13.42 0.94
C TYR A 42 1.39 12.03 0.38
N ILE A 43 0.56 11.29 1.10
CA ILE A 43 0.19 9.91 0.79
C ILE A 43 -1.32 9.77 0.66
N GLN A 44 -1.74 8.72 -0.03
CA GLN A 44 -3.13 8.29 -0.13
C GLN A 44 -3.26 6.88 0.42
N HIS A 45 -4.05 6.71 1.48
CA HIS A 45 -4.12 5.48 2.24
C HIS A 45 -4.91 4.38 1.54
N SER A 46 -4.36 3.17 1.59
CA SER A 46 -5.17 1.97 1.49
C SER A 46 -5.88 1.72 2.82
N ASN A 47 -7.08 1.15 2.78
CA ASN A 47 -7.76 0.72 3.98
C ASN A 47 -6.94 -0.44 4.57
N LYS A 48 -6.49 -0.29 5.82
CA LYS A 48 -5.86 -1.39 6.57
C LYS A 48 -6.83 -2.56 6.82
N HIS A 49 -8.11 -2.44 6.47
CA HIS A 49 -9.02 -3.58 6.49
C HIS A 49 -8.66 -4.57 5.38
N PHE A 50 -7.76 -5.49 5.73
CA PHE A 50 -7.65 -6.80 5.10
C PHE A 50 -9.05 -7.42 5.09
N HIS A 51 -9.74 -7.38 3.95
CA HIS A 51 -11.01 -8.08 3.82
C HIS A 51 -10.69 -9.56 3.60
N ILE A 52 -10.66 -10.28 4.70
CA ILE A 52 -10.44 -11.73 4.79
C ILE A 52 -11.66 -12.43 4.17
N SER A 53 -11.53 -12.93 2.94
CA SER A 53 -12.37 -14.03 2.43
C SER A 53 -11.84 -15.40 2.88
N SER A 54 -10.61 -15.46 3.40
CA SER A 54 -10.04 -16.61 4.11
C SER A 54 -9.12 -16.08 5.20
N SER A 55 -9.13 -16.71 6.38
CA SER A 55 -8.58 -16.31 7.71
C SER A 55 -7.21 -15.60 7.80
N THR A 56 -6.49 -15.38 6.70
CA THR A 56 -5.15 -14.77 6.61
C THR A 56 -5.07 -13.54 5.68
N GLY A 57 -6.10 -13.23 4.90
CA GLY A 57 -6.09 -12.08 3.96
C GLY A 57 -5.17 -12.26 2.74
N VAL A 58 -4.75 -13.51 2.50
CA VAL A 58 -3.86 -13.93 1.40
C VAL A 58 -4.68 -14.64 0.32
N SER A 59 -4.46 -14.29 -0.95
CA SER A 59 -5.07 -14.99 -2.07
C SER A 59 -4.52 -16.43 -2.16
N PRO A 60 -5.36 -17.47 -2.19
CA PRO A 60 -4.91 -18.86 -2.30
C PRO A 60 -4.27 -19.16 -3.67
N VAL A 61 -4.60 -18.37 -4.70
CA VAL A 61 -4.09 -18.56 -6.06
C VAL A 61 -2.69 -17.97 -6.20
N THR A 62 -2.48 -16.76 -5.68
CA THR A 62 -1.22 -16.02 -5.89
C THR A 62 -0.30 -16.03 -4.67
N GLY A 63 -0.83 -16.38 -3.50
CA GLY A 63 -0.13 -16.24 -2.22
C GLY A 63 0.13 -14.79 -1.82
N MET A 64 -0.49 -13.80 -2.48
CA MET A 64 -0.31 -12.37 -2.22
C MET A 64 -1.40 -11.81 -1.30
N HIS A 65 -1.07 -10.83 -0.46
CA HIS A 65 -2.07 -10.14 0.36
C HIS A 65 -2.99 -9.29 -0.51
N MET A 66 -4.29 -9.32 -0.23
CA MET A 66 -5.27 -8.48 -0.89
C MET A 66 -5.47 -7.18 -0.11
N LEU A 67 -5.39 -6.06 -0.81
CA LEU A 67 -5.54 -4.70 -0.30
C LEU A 67 -6.73 -4.02 -0.95
N ARG A 68 -7.39 -3.12 -0.21
CA ARG A 68 -8.47 -2.29 -0.74
C ARG A 68 -8.23 -0.82 -0.38
N TRP A 69 -8.49 0.12 -1.29
CA TRP A 69 -8.32 1.55 -0.97
C TRP A 69 -9.26 2.04 0.15
N ALA A 70 -8.78 2.96 0.99
CA ALA A 70 -9.62 3.63 1.98
C ALA A 70 -10.42 4.73 1.27
N VAL A 71 -11.72 4.52 1.16
CA VAL A 71 -12.67 5.49 0.60
C VAL A 71 -13.53 6.06 1.72
N LYS A 72 -13.72 7.38 1.72
CA LYS A 72 -14.70 8.06 2.56
C LYS A 72 -16.11 7.65 2.12
N VAL A 73 -17.12 7.98 2.93
CA VAL A 73 -18.54 7.84 2.58
C VAL A 73 -18.88 8.54 1.25
N SER A 74 -18.16 9.62 0.92
CA SER A 74 -18.26 10.34 -0.35
C SER A 74 -17.60 9.64 -1.55
N GLY A 75 -16.98 8.47 -1.36
CA GLY A 75 -16.21 7.77 -2.38
C GLY A 75 -14.81 8.34 -2.64
N GLN A 76 -14.45 9.47 -2.02
CA GLN A 76 -13.11 10.06 -2.14
C GLN A 76 -12.08 9.29 -1.32
N ARG A 77 -10.89 9.11 -1.87
CA ARG A 77 -9.77 8.48 -1.18
C ARG A 77 -9.26 9.36 -0.04
N VAL A 78 -8.82 8.73 1.05
CA VAL A 78 -8.26 9.42 2.22
C VAL A 78 -6.76 9.62 2.02
N GLY A 79 -6.26 10.83 2.25
CA GLY A 79 -4.82 11.13 2.24
C GLY A 79 -4.36 11.83 3.51
N GLU A 80 -3.06 11.79 3.75
CA GLU A 80 -2.39 12.34 4.93
C GLU A 80 -1.00 12.87 4.55
N VAL A 81 -0.49 13.81 5.34
CA VAL A 81 0.92 14.23 5.29
C VAL A 81 1.66 13.56 6.43
N ILE A 82 2.70 12.79 6.09
CA ILE A 82 3.54 12.08 7.06
C ILE A 82 4.99 12.57 6.99
N PRO A 83 5.76 12.47 8.09
CA PRO A 83 7.21 12.51 8.04
C PRO A 83 7.79 11.49 7.06
N LEU A 84 8.82 11.86 6.29
CA LEU A 84 9.40 10.97 5.27
C LEU A 84 10.05 9.72 5.88
N ASP A 85 10.56 9.82 7.11
CA ASP A 85 11.16 8.72 7.87
C ASP A 85 10.17 7.62 8.26
N HIS A 86 8.85 7.86 8.15
CA HIS A 86 7.84 6.83 8.31
C HIS A 86 7.73 5.90 7.08
N ILE A 87 8.31 6.27 5.93
CA ILE A 87 8.35 5.42 4.74
C ILE A 87 9.47 4.39 4.90
N CYS A 88 9.10 3.11 4.97
CA CYS A 88 10.06 2.02 5.18
C CYS A 88 10.63 1.47 3.86
N SER A 89 9.81 1.37 2.82
CA SER A 89 10.21 0.76 1.54
C SER A 89 9.22 1.10 0.42
N PRO A 90 9.65 1.13 -0.85
CA PRO A 90 8.73 0.99 -1.98
C PRO A 90 7.98 -0.34 -1.90
N ALA A 91 6.77 -0.36 -2.47
CA ALA A 91 5.92 -1.53 -2.60
C ALA A 91 5.41 -1.63 -4.05
N HIS A 92 5.15 -2.87 -4.48
CA HIS A 92 4.56 -3.12 -5.80
C HIS A 92 3.14 -3.66 -5.65
N LEU A 93 2.19 -2.91 -6.21
CA LEU A 93 0.78 -3.31 -6.25
C LEU A 93 0.41 -3.81 -7.64
N VAL A 94 -0.34 -4.91 -7.67
CA VAL A 94 -0.94 -5.46 -8.89
C VAL A 94 -2.44 -5.23 -8.79
N PRO A 95 -3.06 -4.42 -9.67
CA PRO A 95 -4.51 -4.25 -9.68
C PRO A 95 -5.23 -5.60 -9.78
N ASN A 96 -6.23 -5.81 -8.94
CA ASN A 96 -7.17 -6.93 -9.06
C ASN A 96 -8.44 -6.44 -9.76
N PHE A 97 -8.63 -6.86 -11.01
CA PHE A 97 -9.81 -6.48 -11.81
C PHE A 97 -11.04 -7.35 -11.53
N GLY A 98 -10.92 -8.39 -10.69
CA GLY A 98 -12.02 -9.33 -10.46
C GLY A 98 -12.43 -10.09 -11.71
N SER A 99 -13.72 -10.43 -11.81
CA SER A 99 -14.27 -11.17 -12.95
C SER A 99 -14.45 -10.31 -14.21
N GLU A 100 -14.57 -8.99 -14.05
CA GLU A 100 -14.80 -8.07 -15.16
C GLU A 100 -14.00 -6.78 -14.94
N ALA A 101 -13.08 -6.49 -15.87
CA ALA A 101 -12.33 -5.24 -15.85
C ALA A 101 -13.22 -4.07 -16.26
N HIS A 102 -12.95 -2.88 -15.71
CA HIS A 102 -13.68 -1.67 -16.12
C HIS A 102 -13.49 -1.42 -17.62
N SER A 103 -14.58 -1.14 -18.35
CA SER A 103 -14.57 -0.87 -19.80
C SER A 103 -13.64 0.26 -20.28
N ARG A 104 -13.17 1.13 -19.39
CA ARG A 104 -12.26 2.27 -19.69
C ARG A 104 -10.86 2.04 -19.12
N LEU A 105 -10.55 0.81 -18.74
CA LEU A 105 -9.27 0.49 -18.16
C LEU A 105 -8.15 0.63 -19.20
N THR A 106 -7.13 1.39 -18.83
CA THR A 106 -5.88 1.54 -19.56
C THR A 106 -4.74 1.37 -18.57
N ASN A 107 -3.51 1.23 -19.07
CA ASN A 107 -2.34 1.18 -18.19
C ASN A 107 -2.19 2.44 -17.33
N LEU A 108 -2.73 3.58 -17.76
CA LEU A 108 -2.67 4.85 -17.04
C LEU A 108 -3.80 4.98 -16.02
N SER A 109 -4.98 4.42 -16.30
CA SER A 109 -6.17 4.52 -15.45
C SER A 109 -6.38 3.34 -14.50
N ALA A 110 -5.56 2.28 -14.61
CA ALA A 110 -5.74 1.05 -13.83
C ALA A 110 -5.73 1.30 -12.32
N TYR A 111 -4.80 2.13 -11.82
CA TYR A 111 -4.71 2.44 -10.39
C TYR A 111 -5.86 3.32 -9.90
N GLU A 112 -6.48 4.11 -10.77
CA GLU A 112 -7.57 5.04 -10.44
C GLU A 112 -8.92 4.32 -10.43
N LEU A 113 -9.15 3.46 -11.43
CA LEU A 113 -10.41 2.75 -11.65
C LEU A 113 -10.52 1.44 -10.85
N THR A 114 -9.43 0.98 -10.25
CA THR A 114 -9.40 -0.25 -9.44
C THR A 114 -9.39 0.09 -7.95
N ASN A 115 -10.17 -0.65 -7.17
CA ASN A 115 -10.24 -0.51 -5.72
C ASN A 115 -9.52 -1.62 -4.96
N GLU A 116 -9.21 -2.74 -5.62
CA GLU A 116 -8.57 -3.91 -5.02
C GLU A 116 -7.22 -4.20 -5.66
N PHE A 117 -6.23 -4.58 -4.84
CA PHE A 117 -4.85 -4.78 -5.29
C PHE A 117 -4.23 -5.99 -4.58
N HIS A 118 -3.35 -6.69 -5.28
CA HIS A 118 -2.45 -7.64 -4.66
C HIS A 118 -1.13 -6.96 -4.31
N LEU A 119 -0.68 -7.13 -3.06
CA LEU A 119 0.66 -6.76 -2.65
C LEU A 119 1.65 -7.80 -3.15
N ASN A 120 2.48 -7.42 -4.11
CA ASN A 120 3.43 -8.33 -4.73
C ASN A 120 4.61 -8.62 -3.80
N LYS A 121 4.47 -9.69 -3.01
CA LYS A 121 5.54 -10.17 -2.13
C LYS A 121 6.78 -10.68 -2.87
N TYR A 122 6.68 -10.96 -4.17
CA TYR A 122 7.80 -11.45 -4.98
C TYR A 122 8.66 -10.32 -5.57
N TRP A 123 8.29 -9.06 -5.32
CA TRP A 123 8.97 -7.89 -5.86
C TRP A 123 10.40 -7.73 -5.33
N LEU A 124 10.59 -7.93 -4.03
CA LEU A 124 11.89 -7.86 -3.35
C LEU A 124 12.07 -9.08 -2.45
N LYS A 125 13.31 -9.55 -2.31
CA LYS A 125 13.63 -10.71 -1.48
C LYS A 125 13.24 -10.48 -0.02
N GLU A 126 13.47 -9.27 0.48
CA GLU A 126 13.12 -8.83 1.83
C GLU A 126 11.60 -8.85 2.04
N PHE A 127 10.83 -8.42 1.02
CA PHE A 127 9.37 -8.51 1.03
C PHE A 127 8.89 -9.95 1.08
N TYR A 128 9.51 -10.83 0.30
CA TYR A 128 9.10 -12.23 0.25
C TYR A 128 9.21 -12.87 1.63
N TYR A 129 10.35 -12.68 2.33
CA TYR A 129 10.51 -13.21 3.68
C TYR A 129 9.58 -12.54 4.68
N ALA A 130 9.48 -11.21 4.68
CA ALA A 130 8.61 -10.45 5.58
C ALA A 130 7.14 -10.86 5.51
N LEU A 131 6.67 -11.23 4.32
CA LEU A 131 5.26 -11.54 4.04
C LEU A 131 4.97 -13.04 3.99
N CYS A 132 5.98 -13.91 4.04
CA CYS A 132 5.79 -15.36 4.12
C CYS A 132 5.97 -15.93 5.53
N SER A 133 6.61 -15.18 6.44
CA SER A 133 6.86 -15.61 7.82
C SER A 133 5.77 -15.25 8.82
N ALA A 134 4.60 -14.77 8.35
CA ALA A 134 3.46 -14.37 9.17
C ALA A 134 2.43 -15.50 9.30
#